data_AF-A0A661BK95-F1
#
_entry.id   AF-A0A661BK95-F1
#
_cell.length_a   1.000
_cell.length_b   1.000
_cell.length_c   1.000
_cell.angle_alpha   90.00
_cell.angle_beta   90.00
_cell.angle_gamma   90.00
#
_symmetry.space_group_name_H-M   'P 1'
#
loop_
_entity.id
_entity.type
_entity.pdbx_description
1 polymer ?
#
loop_
_entity_poly.entity_id
_entity_poly.type
_entity_poly.pdbx_seq_one_letter_code
_entity_poly.pdbx_strand_id
1 'polypeptide(L)'
;MRTKGTLGFLKDFVSSGKVGPEIPLSDFSADEIEEGKGLAILAYIPILCFIPFIQGKKTNRFAYEHGKQGVLLFLFEVVALLGALFWKAALFLASVAALVGIIYVLQGKNWKLPVIGDLGDKLEMTEQEQE
;
A
#
# COMPACT_ATOMS: atom_id res chain seq x y z
N MET A 1 20.67 14.14 26.12
CA MET A 1 19.27 13.65 26.01
C MET A 1 19.26 12.48 25.04
N ARG A 2 18.86 11.28 25.46
CA ARG A 2 19.04 10.01 24.73
C ARG A 2 17.78 9.69 23.92
N THR A 3 17.80 9.90 22.61
CA THR A 3 16.70 9.58 21.68
C THR A 3 16.63 8.07 21.42
N LYS A 4 16.16 7.29 22.40
CA LYS A 4 15.99 5.82 22.29
C LYS A 4 14.54 5.34 22.15
N GLY A 5 13.60 6.24 21.83
CA GLY A 5 12.17 5.90 21.79
C GLY A 5 11.59 5.54 20.42
N THR A 6 12.08 6.16 19.34
CA THR A 6 11.35 6.15 18.05
C THR A 6 11.78 5.02 17.11
N LEU A 7 13.01 4.50 17.26
CA LEU A 7 13.57 3.44 16.41
C LEU A 7 13.37 2.02 17.01
N GLY A 8 12.77 1.90 18.19
CA GLY A 8 12.50 0.61 18.84
C GLY A 8 11.50 -0.22 18.05
N PHE A 9 10.36 0.38 17.65
CA PHE A 9 9.36 -0.27 16.81
C PHE A 9 9.92 -0.72 15.46
N LEU A 10 10.79 0.07 14.81
CA LEU A 10 11.42 -0.33 13.54
C LEU A 10 12.41 -1.48 13.74
N LYS A 11 13.21 -1.47 14.81
CA LYS A 11 14.09 -2.60 15.14
C LYS A 11 13.28 -3.85 15.48
N ASP A 12 12.17 -3.70 16.20
CA ASP A 12 11.30 -4.81 16.56
C ASP A 12 10.50 -5.30 15.34
N PHE A 13 10.17 -4.47 14.36
CA PHE A 13 9.54 -4.87 13.10
C PHE A 13 10.54 -5.55 12.15
N VAL A 14 11.76 -5.03 12.06
CA VAL A 14 12.88 -5.64 11.32
C VAL A 14 13.35 -6.95 11.97
N SER A 15 13.30 -7.03 13.31
CA SER A 15 13.72 -8.22 14.07
C SER A 15 12.59 -9.23 14.33
N SER A 16 11.32 -8.80 14.37
CA SER A 16 10.12 -9.67 14.46
C SER A 16 9.57 -10.03 13.09
N GLY A 17 10.09 -9.41 12.03
CA GLY A 17 10.28 -10.09 10.77
C GLY A 17 11.16 -11.30 11.08
N LYS A 18 10.53 -12.43 11.45
CA LYS A 18 11.06 -13.73 11.06
C LYS A 18 11.40 -13.53 9.60
N VAL A 19 12.69 -13.34 9.31
CA VAL A 19 13.22 -13.62 8.00
C VAL A 19 12.73 -15.04 7.78
N GLY A 20 11.65 -15.17 6.99
CA GLY A 20 11.10 -16.47 6.65
C GLY A 20 12.29 -17.30 6.20
N PRO A 21 12.39 -18.58 6.62
CA PRO A 21 13.64 -19.35 6.59
C PRO A 21 14.40 -18.95 5.35
N GLU A 22 15.54 -18.26 5.52
CA GLU A 22 16.40 -17.98 4.38
C GLU A 22 16.67 -19.37 3.84
N ILE A 23 16.06 -19.72 2.70
CA ILE A 23 16.34 -20.96 2.02
C ILE A 23 17.79 -20.76 1.63
N PRO A 24 18.74 -21.38 2.35
CA PRO A 24 20.13 -21.06 2.15
C PRO A 24 20.43 -21.34 0.68
N LEU A 25 21.29 -20.53 0.05
CA LEU A 25 21.67 -20.74 -1.35
C LEU A 25 22.14 -22.19 -1.62
N SER A 26 22.49 -22.94 -0.56
CA SER A 26 22.78 -24.38 -0.57
C SER A 26 21.60 -25.32 -0.87
N ASP A 27 20.35 -24.86 -0.84
CA ASP A 27 19.17 -25.70 -1.11
C ASP A 27 18.87 -25.83 -2.61
N PHE A 28 19.45 -24.98 -3.46
CA PHE A 28 19.29 -25.05 -4.91
C PHE A 28 20.63 -25.35 -5.56
N SER A 29 20.65 -26.27 -6.54
CA SER A 29 21.85 -26.50 -7.33
C SER A 29 22.10 -25.31 -8.28
N ALA A 30 23.35 -25.12 -8.69
CA ALA A 30 23.69 -24.10 -9.68
C ALA A 30 22.88 -24.28 -10.98
N ASP A 31 22.69 -25.53 -11.41
CA ASP A 31 21.92 -25.87 -12.60
C ASP A 31 20.43 -25.52 -12.42
N GLU A 32 19.84 -25.83 -11.26
CA GLU A 32 18.44 -25.49 -10.98
C GLU A 32 18.23 -23.97 -10.99
N ILE A 33 19.18 -23.21 -10.45
CA ILE A 33 19.14 -21.75 -10.51
C ILE A 33 19.25 -21.28 -11.95
N GLU A 34 20.22 -21.78 -12.72
CA GLU A 34 20.45 -21.34 -14.10
C GLU A 34 19.24 -21.61 -15.00
N GLU A 35 18.68 -22.82 -14.95
CA GLU A 35 17.46 -23.18 -15.70
C GLU A 35 16.23 -22.40 -15.24
N GLY A 36 16.14 -22.11 -13.94
CA GLY A 36 15.00 -21.45 -13.32
C GLY A 36 14.98 -19.93 -13.44
N LYS A 37 16.13 -19.29 -13.72
CA LYS A 37 16.27 -17.82 -13.73
C LYS A 37 15.26 -17.10 -14.61
N GLY A 38 15.07 -17.57 -15.84
CA GLY A 38 14.12 -16.95 -16.77
C GLY A 38 12.69 -16.95 -16.22
N LEU A 39 12.28 -18.10 -15.68
CA LEU A 39 10.95 -18.28 -15.09
C LEU A 39 10.81 -17.48 -13.77
N ALA A 40 11.88 -17.40 -12.97
CA ALA A 40 11.93 -16.58 -11.76
C ALA A 40 11.80 -15.08 -12.05
N ILE A 41 12.38 -14.56 -13.14
CA ILE A 41 12.24 -13.16 -13.55
C ILE A 41 10.77 -12.83 -13.85
N LEU A 42 10.03 -13.74 -14.50
CA LEU A 42 8.60 -13.56 -14.77
C LEU A 42 7.78 -13.42 -13.48
N ALA A 43 8.29 -13.89 -12.34
CA ALA A 43 7.62 -13.75 -11.06
C ALA A 43 7.41 -12.28 -10.67
N TYR A 44 8.27 -11.39 -11.15
CA TYR A 44 8.26 -9.98 -10.80
C TYR A 44 7.59 -9.09 -11.84
N ILE A 45 7.00 -9.68 -12.89
CA ILE A 45 6.17 -8.96 -13.84
C ILE A 45 4.70 -9.17 -13.42
N PRO A 46 3.91 -8.10 -13.20
CA PRO A 46 2.51 -8.21 -12.80
C PRO A 46 1.71 -9.12 -13.72
N ILE A 47 0.77 -9.89 -13.15
CA ILE A 47 -0.02 -10.95 -13.83
C ILE A 47 0.82 -12.15 -14.29
N LEU A 48 1.99 -11.95 -14.89
CA LEU A 48 2.87 -13.04 -15.28
C LEU A 48 3.45 -13.79 -14.08
N CYS A 49 3.42 -13.19 -12.88
CA CYS A 49 3.83 -13.82 -11.63
C CYS A 49 3.14 -15.16 -11.35
N PHE A 50 1.93 -15.37 -11.89
CA PHE A 50 1.21 -16.63 -11.73
C PHE A 50 1.83 -17.80 -12.52
N ILE A 51 2.63 -17.53 -13.56
CA ILE A 51 3.30 -18.56 -14.36
C ILE A 51 4.33 -19.33 -13.51
N PRO A 52 5.40 -18.70 -12.94
CA PRO A 52 6.31 -19.37 -12.02
C PRO A 52 5.62 -19.94 -10.79
N PHE A 53 4.59 -19.26 -10.26
CA PHE A 53 3.87 -19.75 -9.09
C PHE A 53 3.10 -21.06 -9.36
N ILE A 54 2.41 -21.18 -10.50
CA ILE A 54 1.61 -22.37 -10.81
C ILE A 54 2.49 -23.46 -11.42
N GLN A 55 3.32 -23.11 -12.40
CA GLN A 55 4.10 -24.08 -13.17
C GLN A 55 5.44 -24.42 -12.50
N GLY A 56 6.07 -23.46 -11.81
CA GLY A 56 7.36 -23.66 -11.14
C GLY A 56 7.32 -24.81 -10.15
N LYS A 57 6.19 -25.03 -9.45
CA LYS A 57 6.05 -26.11 -8.46
C LYS A 57 6.41 -27.49 -8.99
N LYS A 58 6.22 -27.72 -10.29
CA LYS A 58 6.51 -29.01 -10.96
C LYS A 58 7.78 -28.98 -11.80
N THR A 59 8.25 -27.81 -12.18
CA THR A 59 9.31 -27.65 -13.20
C THR A 59 10.63 -27.17 -12.60
N ASN A 60 10.59 -26.26 -11.62
CA ASN A 60 11.79 -25.68 -11.04
C ASN A 60 11.45 -25.04 -9.66
N ARG A 61 12.03 -25.56 -8.58
CA ARG A 61 11.66 -25.13 -7.21
C ARG A 61 12.20 -23.72 -6.93
N PHE A 62 13.36 -23.35 -7.48
CA PHE A 62 13.87 -21.97 -7.42
C PHE A 62 12.87 -20.96 -8.02
N ALA A 63 12.37 -21.21 -9.23
CA ALA A 63 11.36 -20.34 -9.86
C ALA A 63 10.04 -20.29 -9.10
N TYR A 64 9.61 -21.40 -8.49
CA TYR A 64 8.41 -21.46 -7.66
C TYR A 64 8.49 -20.56 -6.42
N GLU A 65 9.64 -20.54 -5.74
CA GLU A 65 9.87 -19.68 -4.58
C GLU A 65 9.75 -18.20 -4.95
N HIS A 66 10.34 -17.81 -6.08
CA HIS A 66 10.18 -16.46 -6.62
C HIS A 66 8.72 -16.18 -7.04
N GLY A 67 8.03 -17.16 -7.63
CA GLY A 67 6.60 -17.06 -7.97
C GLY A 67 5.72 -16.71 -6.77
N LYS A 68 5.97 -17.31 -5.60
CA LYS A 68 5.24 -16.96 -4.35
C LYS A 68 5.44 -15.49 -3.95
N GLN A 69 6.67 -15.00 -4.03
CA GLN A 69 6.99 -13.60 -3.73
C GLN A 69 6.30 -12.66 -4.73
N GLY A 70 6.36 -13.01 -6.02
CA GLY A 70 5.71 -12.30 -7.11
C GLY A 70 4.21 -12.12 -6.91
N VAL A 71 3.51 -13.19 -6.52
CA VAL A 71 2.06 -13.13 -6.22
C VAL A 71 1.77 -12.20 -5.05
N LEU A 72 2.59 -12.22 -3.99
CA LEU A 72 2.40 -11.32 -2.86
C LEU A 72 2.60 -9.85 -3.25
N LEU A 73 3.62 -9.56 -4.06
CA LEU A 73 3.86 -8.22 -4.61
C LEU A 73 2.68 -7.77 -5.48
N PHE A 74 2.17 -8.64 -6.36
CA PHE A 74 1.02 -8.33 -7.20
C PHE A 74 -0.25 -8.02 -6.37
N LEU A 75 -0.51 -8.77 -5.29
CA LEU A 75 -1.62 -8.46 -4.38
C LEU A 75 -1.45 -7.10 -3.70
N PHE A 76 -0.22 -6.77 -3.29
CA PHE A 76 0.08 -5.45 -2.74
C PHE A 76 -0.16 -4.33 -3.76
N GLU A 77 0.26 -4.52 -5.01
CA GLU A 77 -0.01 -3.57 -6.10
C GLU A 77 -1.51 -3.35 -6.31
N VAL A 78 -2.31 -4.42 -6.33
CA VAL A 78 -3.78 -4.31 -6.47
C VAL A 78 -4.39 -3.49 -5.34
N VAL A 79 -4.00 -3.75 -4.09
CA VAL A 79 -4.50 -2.98 -2.93
C VAL A 79 -4.08 -1.52 -3.03
N ALA A 80 -2.82 -1.25 -3.40
CA ALA A 80 -2.32 0.10 -3.57
C ALA A 80 -3.08 0.87 -4.67
N LEU A 81 -3.37 0.23 -5.80
CA LEU A 81 -4.15 0.82 -6.90
C LEU A 81 -5.59 1.14 -6.48
N LEU A 82 -6.25 0.24 -5.73
CA LEU A 82 -7.59 0.50 -5.19
C LEU A 82 -7.59 1.68 -4.21
N GLY A 83 -6.59 1.75 -3.33
CA GLY A 83 -6.40 2.89 -2.43
C GLY A 83 -6.18 4.21 -3.18
N ALA A 84 -5.36 4.18 -4.23
CA ALA A 84 -5.12 5.35 -5.08
C ALA A 84 -6.40 5.81 -5.82
N LEU A 85 -7.22 4.87 -6.29
CA LEU A 85 -8.51 5.18 -6.93
C LEU A 85 -9.49 5.82 -5.93
N PHE A 86 -9.58 5.26 -4.72
CA PHE A 86 -10.38 5.83 -3.63
C PHE A 86 -9.95 7.26 -3.30
N TRP A 87 -8.64 7.50 -3.15
CA TRP A 87 -8.09 8.83 -2.86
C TRP A 87 -8.42 9.84 -3.98
N LYS A 88 -8.27 9.44 -5.25
CA LYS A 88 -8.63 10.27 -6.40
C LYS A 88 -10.12 10.63 -6.41
N ALA A 89 -11.00 9.66 -6.10
CA ALA A 89 -12.44 9.90 -6.02
C ALA A 89 -12.81 10.87 -4.89
N ALA A 90 -12.17 10.72 -3.71
CA ALA A 90 -12.36 11.63 -2.58
C ALA A 90 -11.96 13.07 -2.92
N LEU A 91 -10.79 13.25 -3.55
CA LEU A 91 -10.33 14.57 -4.02
C LEU A 91 -11.26 15.18 -5.07
N PHE A 92 -11.77 14.36 -6.00
CA PHE A 92 -12.73 14.81 -6.99
C PHE A 92 -14.02 15.32 -6.32
N LEU A 93 -14.58 14.56 -5.38
CA LEU A 93 -15.78 14.97 -4.65
C LEU A 93 -15.56 16.24 -3.82
N ALA A 94 -14.40 16.35 -3.15
CA ALA A 94 -14.03 17.55 -2.41
C ALA A 94 -13.92 18.78 -3.34
N SER A 95 -13.37 18.60 -4.55
CA SER A 95 -13.27 19.66 -5.55
C SER A 95 -14.64 20.13 -6.04
N VAL A 96 -15.58 19.19 -6.26
CA VAL A 96 -16.97 19.51 -6.61
C VAL A 96 -17.65 20.28 -5.48
N ALA A 97 -17.50 19.80 -4.24
CA ALA A 97 -18.06 20.47 -3.06
C ALA A 97 -17.54 21.91 -2.90
N ALA A 98 -16.23 22.12 -3.11
CA ALA A 98 -15.62 23.45 -3.11
C ALA A 98 -16.21 24.36 -4.21
N LEU A 99 -16.40 23.84 -5.43
CA LEU A 99 -17.02 24.60 -6.52
C LEU A 99 -18.46 25.01 -6.18
N VAL A 100 -19.25 24.11 -5.59
CA VAL A 100 -20.61 24.42 -5.12
C VAL A 100 -20.55 25.53 -4.06
N GLY A 101 -19.64 25.43 -3.09
CA GLY A 101 -19.43 26.48 -2.10
C GLY A 101 -19.18 27.85 -2.73
N ILE A 102 -18.29 27.92 -3.74
CA ILE A 102 -18.02 29.16 -4.50
C ILE A 102 -19.31 29.70 -5.16
N ILE A 103 -20.12 28.83 -5.79
CA ILE A 103 -21.39 29.25 -6.40
C ILE A 103 -22.34 29.87 -5.37
N TYR A 104 -22.47 29.28 -4.18
CA TYR A 104 -23.32 29.81 -3.11
C TYR A 104 -22.82 31.16 -2.58
N VAL A 105 -21.50 31.32 -2.44
CA VAL A 105 -20.89 32.61 -2.09
C VAL A 105 -21.22 33.67 -3.13
N LEU A 106 -21.07 33.35 -4.43
CA LEU A 106 -21.42 34.27 -5.51
C LEU A 106 -22.92 34.62 -5.54
N GLN A 107 -23.79 33.75 -5.02
CA GLN A 107 -25.23 34.01 -4.86
C GLN A 107 -25.57 34.79 -3.59
N GLY A 108 -24.60 35.14 -2.74
CA GLY A 108 -24.83 35.80 -1.45
C GLY A 108 -25.57 34.91 -0.43
N LYS A 109 -25.56 33.59 -0.63
CA LYS A 109 -26.23 32.62 0.25
C LYS A 109 -25.22 32.02 1.22
N ASN A 110 -25.57 31.99 2.50
CA ASN A 110 -24.81 31.24 3.48
C ASN A 110 -25.24 29.76 3.43
N TRP A 111 -24.41 28.91 2.82
CA TRP A 111 -24.63 27.48 2.76
C TRP A 111 -23.57 26.74 3.55
N LYS A 112 -24.01 25.95 4.53
CA LYS A 112 -23.14 25.04 5.27
C LYS A 112 -22.96 23.77 4.45
N LEU A 113 -21.71 23.48 4.09
CA LEU A 113 -21.34 22.22 3.47
C LEU A 113 -21.73 21.07 4.41
N PRO A 114 -22.48 20.06 3.95
CA PRO A 114 -22.82 18.92 4.78
C PRO A 114 -21.54 18.22 5.26
N VAL A 115 -21.55 17.71 6.50
CA VAL A 115 -20.41 17.10 7.21
C VAL A 115 -19.30 18.08 7.59
N ILE A 116 -18.83 18.93 6.68
CA ILE A 116 -17.71 19.86 6.94
C ILE A 116 -18.15 21.09 7.74
N GLY A 117 -19.35 21.62 7.47
CA GLY A 117 -19.88 22.79 8.16
C GLY A 117 -20.04 22.56 9.65
N ASP A 118 -20.66 21.44 10.04
CA ASP A 118 -20.83 21.06 11.44
C ASP A 118 -19.50 20.77 12.15
N LEU A 119 -18.48 20.33 11.40
CA LEU A 119 -17.14 20.12 11.92
C LEU A 119 -16.41 21.45 12.17
N GLY A 120 -16.60 22.44 11.28
CA GLY A 120 -16.10 23.79 11.47
C GLY A 120 -16.66 24.43 12.74
N ASP A 121 -17.97 24.36 12.94
CA ASP A 121 -18.63 24.92 14.13
C ASP A 121 -18.05 24.33 15.44
N LYS A 122 -17.73 23.03 15.45
CA LYS A 122 -17.16 22.34 16.63
C LYS A 122 -15.73 22.78 16.96
N LEU A 123 -14.94 23.17 15.95
CA LEU A 123 -13.58 23.66 16.17
C LEU A 123 -13.62 25.02 16.86
N GLU A 124 -14.50 25.92 16.40
CA GLU A 124 -14.70 27.23 17.03
C GLU A 124 -15.14 27.12 18.49
N MET A 125 -16.07 26.20 18.80
CA MET A 125 -16.51 25.96 20.18
C MET A 125 -15.38 25.47 21.11
N THR A 126 -14.44 24.68 20.59
CA THR A 126 -13.32 24.15 21.40
C THR A 126 -12.31 25.23 21.76
N GLU A 127 -12.08 26.20 20.86
CA GLU A 127 -11.20 27.34 21.12
C GLU A 127 -11.78 28.27 22.20
N GLN A 128 -13.10 28.46 22.21
CA GLN A 128 -13.80 29.30 23.20
C GLN A 128 -13.84 28.70 24.61
N GLU A 129 -13.73 27.38 24.76
CA GLU A 129 -13.65 26.72 26.08
C GLU A 129 -12.23 26.76 26.70
N GLN A 130 -11.21 27.12 25.92
CA GLN A 130 -9.81 27.16 26.37
C GLN A 130 -9.30 28.56 26.74
N GLU A 131 -10.10 29.61 26.50
CA GLU A 131 -9.82 31.02 26.84
C GLU A 131 -10.52 31.44 28.14
#